data_AF-A0A7V0SSG4-F1
#
_entry.id   AF-A0A7V0SSG4-F1
#
_cell.length_a   1.000
_cell.length_b   1.000
_cell.length_c   1.000
_cell.angle_alpha   90.00
_cell.angle_beta   90.00
_cell.angle_gamma   90.00
#
_symmetry.space_group_name_H-M   'P 1'
#
loop_
_entity.id
_entity.type
_entity.pdbx_description
1 polymer ?
#
loop_
_entity_poly.entity_id
_entity_poly.type
_entity_poly.pdbx_seq_one_letter_code
_entity_poly.pdbx_strand_id
1 'polypeptide(L)'
;MPIGISLFLILLVALEFVYFIIINFTLGIFAHHGYTFGNITQLSHVFVTVFLVVLLMLCLYFIFVGFIRREKWARKFTMMFILWAALWPVWGMFIGNIVVEHLAFFIIYVLMEIYLMTSYVKDYFKDVEIFRYGEWTLYVRMVKLKNDEAERPIYFFSKKIPKSGTPTAMPEGYEVGINERSRMPYLQKIGKPEVYKYGKYTLYTRKVKLVRGKEVDIYFFSSRKPKSGTQCPIPEGYEVGVSKRSNMPFLRKKKSKKTVTKKEEKVEEDIKKKSPNVVYVVSKPQPGEVRGDWAVRSRGKIFSHHKTKATAIKEARKIAKQRDATVLVQNTDGTFSDGFKPRKK
;
A
#
# COMPACT_ATOMS: atom_id res chain seq x y z
N MET A 1 26.47 -21.26 2.98
CA MET A 1 25.17 -21.51 2.32
C MET A 1 24.23 -22.07 3.38
N PRO A 2 22.94 -21.71 3.40
CA PRO A 2 21.99 -22.32 4.31
C PRO A 2 21.90 -23.84 4.11
N ILE A 3 21.62 -24.59 5.18
CA ILE A 3 21.60 -26.07 5.16
C ILE A 3 20.59 -26.59 4.13
N GLY A 4 19.38 -26.03 4.09
CA GLY A 4 18.34 -26.46 3.14
C GLY A 4 18.76 -26.35 1.68
N ILE A 5 19.52 -25.31 1.33
CA ILE A 5 20.00 -25.10 -0.05
C ILE A 5 21.11 -26.10 -0.39
N SER A 6 21.96 -26.41 0.58
CA SER A 6 23.03 -27.40 0.39
C SER A 6 22.43 -28.80 0.18
N LEU A 7 21.43 -29.16 1.00
CA LEU A 7 20.69 -30.41 0.84
C LEU A 7 19.95 -30.49 -0.50
N PHE A 8 19.33 -29.39 -0.93
CA PHE A 8 18.68 -29.30 -2.24
C PHE A 8 19.66 -29.57 -3.39
N LEU A 9 20.86 -28.99 -3.37
CA LEU A 9 21.87 -29.22 -4.42
C LEU A 9 22.38 -30.65 -4.42
N ILE A 10 22.60 -31.25 -3.25
CA ILE A 10 23.01 -32.65 -3.13
C ILE A 10 21.90 -33.56 -3.68
N LEU A 11 20.65 -33.31 -3.32
CA LEU A 11 19.51 -34.07 -3.81
C LEU A 11 19.38 -33.94 -5.33
N LEU A 12 19.52 -32.74 -5.89
CA LEU A 12 19.51 -32.52 -7.33
C LEU A 12 20.57 -33.36 -8.03
N VAL A 13 21.83 -33.28 -7.59
CA VAL A 13 22.94 -34.03 -8.21
C VAL A 13 22.73 -35.54 -8.09
N ALA A 14 22.32 -36.03 -6.91
CA ALA A 14 22.05 -37.44 -6.69
C ALA A 14 20.91 -37.94 -7.58
N LEU A 15 19.84 -37.15 -7.71
CA LEU A 15 18.68 -37.51 -8.49
C LEU A 15 18.98 -37.51 -9.98
N GLU A 16 19.69 -36.52 -10.51
CA GLU A 16 20.13 -36.50 -11.91
C GLU A 16 21.10 -37.66 -12.20
N PHE A 17 22.00 -37.98 -11.26
CA PHE A 17 22.90 -39.13 -11.42
C PHE A 17 22.12 -40.45 -11.48
N VAL A 18 21.24 -40.70 -10.50
CA VAL A 18 20.45 -41.95 -10.46
C VAL A 18 19.50 -42.04 -11.65
N TYR A 19 18.75 -40.99 -11.93
CA TYR A 19 17.72 -41.02 -12.96
C TYR A 19 18.30 -40.97 -14.38
N PHE A 20 19.24 -40.05 -14.63
CA PHE A 20 19.77 -39.84 -15.97
C PHE A 20 20.87 -40.85 -16.32
N ILE A 21 21.80 -41.12 -15.38
CA ILE A 21 22.94 -42.00 -15.66
C ILE A 21 22.59 -43.49 -15.48
N ILE A 22 21.92 -43.83 -14.38
CA ILE A 22 21.58 -45.25 -14.13
C ILE A 22 20.32 -45.58 -14.91
N ILE A 23 19.17 -45.03 -14.52
CA ILE A 23 17.88 -45.51 -15.04
C ILE A 23 17.73 -45.27 -16.54
N ASN A 24 18.02 -44.07 -17.05
CA ASN A 24 17.81 -43.77 -18.48
C ASN A 24 18.79 -44.49 -19.41
N PHE A 25 20.09 -44.55 -19.06
CA PHE A 25 21.09 -45.14 -19.95
C PHE A 25 21.26 -46.66 -19.77
N THR A 26 21.11 -47.21 -18.56
CA THR A 26 21.32 -48.66 -18.35
C THR A 26 20.04 -49.48 -18.48
N LEU A 27 18.90 -48.94 -18.03
CA LEU A 27 17.62 -49.66 -17.97
C LEU A 27 16.53 -49.08 -18.88
N GLY A 28 16.75 -47.88 -19.41
CA GLY A 28 15.71 -47.05 -19.99
C GLY A 28 15.65 -47.08 -21.52
N ILE A 29 15.14 -45.98 -22.06
CA ILE A 29 14.76 -45.81 -23.47
C ILE A 29 15.92 -46.12 -24.43
N PHE A 30 17.17 -45.83 -24.05
CA PHE A 30 18.31 -46.14 -24.92
C PHE A 30 18.60 -47.64 -25.00
N ALA A 31 18.43 -48.37 -23.90
CA ALA A 31 18.61 -49.83 -23.89
C ALA A 31 17.46 -50.54 -24.63
N HIS A 32 16.22 -50.07 -24.44
CA HIS A 32 15.04 -50.73 -25.01
C HIS A 32 14.64 -50.25 -26.41
N HIS A 33 14.84 -48.97 -26.74
CA HIS A 33 14.38 -48.33 -27.98
C HIS A 33 15.49 -47.57 -28.72
N GLY A 34 16.66 -47.39 -28.11
CA GLY A 34 17.81 -46.74 -28.75
C GLY A 34 18.41 -47.54 -29.90
N TYR A 35 18.14 -48.85 -29.96
CA TYR A 35 18.61 -49.73 -31.04
C TYR A 35 17.74 -49.71 -32.31
N THR A 36 16.56 -49.07 -32.27
CA THR A 36 15.60 -49.08 -33.40
C THR A 36 15.55 -47.78 -34.20
N PHE A 37 16.33 -46.75 -33.84
CA PHE A 37 16.54 -45.59 -34.71
C PHE A 37 17.46 -45.99 -35.88
N GLY A 38 16.83 -46.45 -36.98
CA GLY A 38 17.47 -47.11 -38.12
C GLY A 38 18.77 -46.47 -38.63
N ASN A 39 19.69 -47.33 -39.08
CA ASN A 39 20.99 -47.05 -39.72
C ASN A 39 21.95 -46.07 -39.02
N ILE A 40 21.59 -45.49 -37.87
CA ILE A 40 22.51 -44.73 -37.05
C ILE A 40 23.52 -45.73 -36.48
N THR A 41 24.77 -45.62 -36.92
CA THR A 41 25.84 -46.51 -36.46
C THR A 41 25.98 -46.43 -34.93
N GLN A 42 26.42 -47.51 -34.30
CA GLN A 42 26.67 -47.55 -32.85
C GLN A 42 27.56 -46.38 -32.37
N LEU A 43 28.47 -45.90 -33.22
CA LEU A 43 29.36 -44.77 -32.95
C LEU A 43 28.59 -43.47 -32.64
N SER A 44 27.53 -43.18 -33.40
CA SER A 44 26.71 -41.97 -33.21
C SER A 44 25.94 -41.98 -31.89
N HIS A 45 25.49 -43.16 -31.42
CA HIS A 45 24.79 -43.26 -30.14
C HIS A 45 25.71 -42.99 -28.96
N VAL A 46 26.91 -43.58 -28.96
CA VAL A 46 27.91 -43.33 -27.92
C VAL A 46 28.26 -41.85 -27.87
N PHE A 47 28.43 -41.21 -29.03
CA PHE A 47 28.72 -39.78 -29.11
C PHE A 47 27.58 -38.92 -28.52
N VAL A 48 26.32 -39.18 -28.88
CA VAL A 48 25.16 -38.45 -28.35
C VAL A 48 25.02 -38.63 -26.84
N THR A 49 25.22 -39.86 -26.34
CA THR A 49 25.20 -40.15 -24.90
C THR A 49 26.29 -39.38 -24.16
N VAL A 50 27.53 -39.45 -24.63
CA VAL A 50 28.65 -38.72 -24.02
C VAL A 50 28.40 -37.22 -24.05
N PHE A 51 27.90 -36.69 -25.17
CA PHE A 51 27.55 -35.28 -25.29
C PHE A 51 26.48 -34.85 -24.27
N LEU A 52 25.40 -35.63 -24.12
CA LEU A 52 24.34 -35.35 -23.14
C LEU A 52 24.86 -35.40 -21.70
N VAL A 53 25.71 -36.38 -21.37
CA VAL A 53 26.32 -36.47 -20.03
C VAL A 53 27.22 -35.27 -19.76
N VAL A 54 28.05 -34.85 -20.72
CA VAL A 54 28.89 -33.65 -20.59
C VAL A 54 28.03 -32.40 -20.40
N LEU A 55 26.97 -32.25 -21.20
CA LEU A 55 26.05 -31.12 -21.09
C LEU A 55 25.36 -31.08 -19.71
N LEU A 56 24.89 -32.22 -19.22
CA LEU A 56 24.29 -32.36 -17.89
C LEU A 56 25.28 -31.93 -16.79
N MET A 57 26.51 -32.43 -16.84
CA MET A 57 27.55 -32.07 -15.86
C MET A 57 27.88 -30.58 -15.88
N LEU A 58 27.90 -29.97 -17.06
CA LEU A 58 28.14 -28.54 -17.24
C LEU A 58 26.97 -27.70 -16.67
N CYS A 59 25.73 -28.11 -16.92
CA CYS A 59 24.54 -27.49 -16.30
C CYS A 59 24.57 -27.57 -14.77
N LEU A 60 24.86 -28.75 -14.20
CA LEU A 60 24.98 -28.94 -12.76
C LEU A 60 26.10 -28.09 -12.16
N TYR A 61 27.24 -27.98 -12.85
CA TYR A 61 28.34 -27.10 -12.44
C TYR A 61 27.90 -25.63 -12.39
N PHE A 62 27.22 -25.13 -13.43
CA PHE A 62 26.72 -23.76 -13.43
C PHE A 62 25.66 -23.51 -12.36
N ILE A 63 24.77 -24.46 -12.11
CA ILE A 63 23.80 -24.37 -11.01
C ILE A 63 24.54 -24.25 -9.69
N PHE A 64 25.53 -25.12 -9.43
CA PHE A 64 26.30 -25.11 -8.19
C PHE A 64 27.06 -23.79 -7.98
N VAL A 65 27.79 -23.32 -8.99
CA VAL A 65 28.52 -22.04 -8.95
C VAL A 65 27.57 -20.86 -8.77
N GLY A 66 26.46 -20.84 -9.51
CA GLY A 66 25.45 -19.80 -9.42
C GLY A 66 24.80 -19.72 -8.04
N PHE A 67 24.54 -20.86 -7.41
CA PHE A 67 24.03 -20.92 -6.04
C PHE A 67 25.06 -20.47 -5.00
N ILE A 68 26.35 -20.81 -5.14
CA ILE A 68 27.41 -20.33 -4.25
C ILE A 68 27.55 -18.81 -4.33
N ARG A 69 27.52 -18.27 -5.55
CA ARG A 69 27.64 -16.83 -5.81
C ARG A 69 26.34 -16.04 -5.57
N ARG A 70 25.22 -16.74 -5.34
CA ARG A 70 23.87 -16.16 -5.16
C ARG A 70 23.41 -15.34 -6.35
N GLU A 71 23.80 -15.75 -7.55
CA GLU A 71 23.43 -15.04 -8.76
C GLU A 71 21.93 -15.14 -9.04
N LYS A 72 21.28 -14.03 -9.38
CA LYS A 72 19.83 -14.00 -9.69
C LYS A 72 19.43 -14.95 -10.82
N TRP A 73 20.32 -15.15 -11.79
CA TRP A 73 20.07 -16.05 -12.92
C TRP A 73 20.06 -17.52 -12.49
N ALA A 74 20.82 -17.89 -11.45
CA ALA A 74 21.00 -19.28 -11.05
C ALA A 74 19.66 -19.94 -10.66
N ARG A 75 18.83 -19.26 -9.87
CA ARG A 75 17.49 -19.76 -9.53
C ARG A 75 16.62 -20.00 -10.76
N LYS A 76 16.57 -19.02 -11.68
CA LYS A 76 15.77 -19.12 -12.91
C LYS A 76 16.26 -20.24 -13.82
N PHE A 77 17.58 -20.36 -13.94
CA PHE A 77 18.22 -21.42 -14.70
C PHE A 77 17.94 -22.80 -14.11
N THR A 78 18.02 -22.97 -12.79
CA THR A 78 17.69 -24.24 -12.14
C THR A 78 16.21 -24.61 -12.28
N MET A 79 15.29 -23.66 -12.18
CA MET A 79 13.85 -23.92 -12.44
C MET A 79 13.64 -24.41 -13.88
N MET A 80 14.27 -23.76 -14.86
CA MET A 80 14.20 -24.19 -16.26
C MET A 80 14.84 -25.57 -16.48
N PHE A 81 15.97 -25.85 -15.82
CA PHE A 81 16.66 -27.13 -15.87
C PHE A 81 15.80 -28.25 -15.28
N ILE A 82 15.18 -28.04 -14.11
CA ILE A 82 14.28 -29.01 -13.47
C ILE A 82 13.04 -29.25 -14.32
N LEU A 83 12.47 -28.20 -14.91
CA LEU A 83 11.33 -28.33 -15.82
C LEU A 83 11.69 -29.20 -17.03
N TRP A 84 12.86 -28.98 -17.62
CA TRP A 84 13.38 -29.81 -18.72
C TRP A 84 13.65 -31.25 -18.26
N ALA A 85 14.27 -31.45 -17.10
CA ALA A 85 14.54 -32.76 -16.52
C ALA A 85 13.25 -33.55 -16.24
N ALA A 86 12.19 -32.87 -15.79
CA ALA A 86 10.87 -33.45 -15.53
C ALA A 86 10.13 -33.94 -16.79
N LEU A 87 10.51 -33.46 -17.99
CA LEU A 87 9.94 -33.98 -19.24
C LEU A 87 10.39 -35.42 -19.53
N TRP A 88 11.56 -35.83 -19.05
CA TRP A 88 12.09 -37.18 -19.29
C TRP A 88 11.27 -38.27 -18.59
N PRO A 89 10.90 -38.16 -17.28
CA PRO A 89 9.99 -39.11 -16.66
C PRO A 89 8.62 -39.14 -17.34
N VAL A 90 8.10 -37.98 -17.76
CA VAL A 90 6.83 -37.91 -18.50
C VAL A 90 6.90 -38.71 -19.79
N TRP A 91 7.96 -38.51 -20.57
CA TRP A 91 8.22 -39.29 -21.77
C TRP A 91 8.40 -40.79 -21.47
N GLY A 92 9.11 -41.13 -20.39
CA GLY A 92 9.27 -42.50 -19.91
C GLY A 92 7.94 -43.19 -19.58
N MET A 93 6.95 -42.47 -19.05
CA MET A 93 5.60 -43.03 -18.79
C MET A 93 4.84 -43.38 -20.08
N PHE A 94 5.06 -42.65 -21.18
CA PHE A 94 4.40 -42.94 -22.46
C PHE A 94 5.00 -44.16 -23.17
N ILE A 95 6.29 -44.42 -22.94
CA ILE A 95 7.06 -45.40 -23.69
C ILE A 95 7.28 -46.70 -22.91
N GLY A 96 7.48 -46.62 -21.60
CA GLY A 96 7.96 -47.72 -20.78
C GLY A 96 6.88 -48.43 -19.96
N ASN A 97 7.19 -49.67 -19.56
CA ASN A 97 6.37 -50.46 -18.63
C ASN A 97 6.53 -50.03 -17.15
N ILE A 98 7.49 -49.15 -16.84
CA ILE A 98 7.86 -48.77 -15.47
C ILE A 98 7.23 -47.43 -15.08
N VAL A 99 5.90 -47.35 -15.16
CA VAL A 99 5.14 -46.10 -14.92
C VAL A 99 5.33 -45.57 -13.50
N VAL A 100 5.41 -46.45 -12.51
CA VAL A 100 5.46 -46.07 -11.09
C VAL A 100 6.76 -45.33 -10.75
N GLU A 101 7.91 -45.79 -11.25
CA GLU A 101 9.19 -45.12 -11.00
C GLU A 101 9.24 -43.74 -11.64
N HIS A 102 8.81 -43.64 -12.91
CA HIS A 102 8.76 -42.37 -13.61
C HIS A 102 7.81 -41.36 -12.93
N LEU A 103 6.66 -41.83 -12.43
CA LEU A 103 5.75 -41.01 -11.65
C LEU A 103 6.40 -40.51 -10.36
N ALA A 104 7.15 -41.35 -9.66
CA ALA A 104 7.86 -40.95 -8.44
C ALA A 104 8.90 -39.85 -8.72
N PHE A 105 9.73 -40.00 -9.76
CA PHE A 105 10.69 -38.95 -10.14
C PHE A 105 10.01 -37.66 -10.55
N PHE A 106 8.92 -37.73 -11.31
CA PHE A 106 8.14 -36.55 -11.67
C PHE A 106 7.64 -35.79 -10.44
N ILE A 107 7.08 -36.50 -9.45
CA ILE A 107 6.64 -35.89 -8.18
C ILE A 107 7.81 -35.22 -7.46
N ILE A 108 8.98 -35.86 -7.40
CA ILE A 108 10.16 -35.26 -6.75
C ILE A 108 10.58 -33.97 -7.47
N TYR A 109 10.63 -33.94 -8.79
CA TYR A 109 10.94 -32.71 -9.54
C TYR A 109 9.91 -31.60 -9.28
N VAL A 110 8.62 -31.92 -9.22
CA VAL A 110 7.58 -30.94 -8.86
C VAL A 110 7.80 -30.39 -7.45
N LEU A 111 8.15 -31.23 -6.48
CA LEU A 111 8.45 -30.78 -5.11
C LEU A 111 9.70 -29.88 -5.07
N MET A 112 10.72 -30.19 -5.87
CA MET A 112 11.92 -29.37 -6.00
C MET A 112 11.62 -28.00 -6.62
N GLU A 113 10.73 -27.94 -7.61
CA GLU A 113 10.27 -26.69 -8.20
C GLU A 113 9.48 -25.83 -7.20
N ILE A 114 8.59 -26.46 -6.44
CA ILE A 114 7.87 -25.81 -5.33
C ILE A 114 8.86 -25.24 -4.30
N TYR A 115 9.90 -26.00 -3.96
CA TYR A 115 10.96 -25.55 -3.05
C TYR A 115 11.67 -24.29 -3.57
N LEU A 116 12.04 -24.23 -4.86
CA LEU A 116 12.65 -23.05 -5.47
C LEU A 116 11.74 -21.81 -5.48
N MET A 117 10.42 -22.03 -5.44
CA MET A 117 9.40 -20.98 -5.39
C MET A 117 9.09 -20.44 -3.99
N THR A 118 9.60 -21.09 -2.93
CA THR A 118 9.43 -20.64 -1.54
C THR A 118 10.06 -19.27 -1.28
N SER A 119 9.52 -18.53 -0.31
CA SER A 119 10.10 -17.26 0.14
C SER A 119 11.54 -17.43 0.63
N TYR A 120 11.83 -18.55 1.29
CA TYR A 120 13.16 -18.90 1.78
C TYR A 120 14.23 -18.88 0.68
N VAL A 121 13.99 -19.59 -0.44
CA VAL A 121 14.93 -19.59 -1.58
C VAL A 121 14.93 -18.24 -2.28
N LYS A 122 13.77 -17.58 -2.40
CA LYS A 122 13.70 -16.23 -2.97
C LYS A 122 14.56 -15.24 -2.20
N ASP A 123 14.52 -15.27 -0.87
CA ASP A 123 15.30 -14.40 0.01
C ASP A 123 16.80 -14.73 -0.03
N TYR A 124 17.18 -15.98 -0.29
CA TYR A 124 18.58 -16.34 -0.52
C TYR A 124 19.18 -15.67 -1.76
N PHE A 125 18.38 -15.54 -2.82
CA PHE A 125 18.74 -14.90 -4.10
C PHE A 125 18.34 -13.42 -4.21
N LYS A 126 17.70 -12.85 -3.18
CA LYS A 126 17.55 -11.40 -3.13
C LYS A 126 18.95 -10.85 -2.94
N ASP A 127 19.38 -10.00 -3.86
CA ASP A 127 20.53 -9.14 -3.61
C ASP A 127 20.23 -8.44 -2.30
N VAL A 128 21.00 -8.78 -1.27
CA VAL A 128 21.09 -7.89 -0.13
C VAL A 128 21.85 -6.71 -0.72
N GLU A 129 21.13 -5.72 -1.26
CA GLU A 129 21.74 -4.49 -1.76
C GLU A 129 22.58 -3.95 -0.61
N ILE A 130 23.89 -4.18 -0.68
CA ILE A 130 24.75 -3.84 0.45
C ILE A 130 24.81 -2.33 0.47
N PHE A 131 24.17 -1.73 1.47
CA PHE A 131 24.13 -0.29 1.56
C PHE A 131 25.52 0.23 1.95
N ARG A 132 26.08 1.08 1.09
CA ARG A 132 27.37 1.73 1.30
C ARG A 132 27.20 3.25 1.34
N TYR A 133 27.88 3.89 2.29
CA TYR A 133 27.95 5.34 2.45
C TYR A 133 29.41 5.78 2.42
N GLY A 134 29.91 6.13 1.23
CA GLY A 134 31.33 6.31 1.00
C GLY A 134 32.11 5.02 1.31
N GLU A 135 33.06 5.09 2.24
CA GLU A 135 33.87 3.94 2.68
C GLU A 135 33.16 3.05 3.72
N TRP A 136 31.96 3.42 4.16
CA TRP A 136 31.25 2.72 5.22
C TRP A 136 30.25 1.73 4.64
N THR A 137 30.26 0.50 5.16
CA THR A 137 29.25 -0.52 4.84
C THR A 137 28.30 -0.69 6.02
N LEU A 138 27.00 -0.80 5.75
CA LEU A 138 25.98 -1.04 6.75
C LEU A 138 25.91 -2.54 7.11
N TYR A 139 25.99 -2.83 8.40
CA TYR A 139 25.87 -4.17 8.96
C TYR A 139 24.69 -4.24 9.92
N VAL A 140 24.07 -5.42 10.01
CA VAL A 140 23.06 -5.76 11.02
C VAL A 140 23.54 -6.92 11.87
N ARG A 141 23.30 -6.87 13.17
CA ARG A 141 23.47 -8.01 14.08
C ARG A 141 22.29 -8.11 15.05
N MET A 142 21.86 -9.31 15.37
CA MET A 142 20.84 -9.55 16.39
C MET A 142 21.49 -9.50 17.77
N VAL A 143 20.87 -8.79 18.72
CA VAL A 143 21.35 -8.66 20.10
C VAL A 143 20.20 -8.86 21.08
N LYS A 144 20.44 -9.64 22.13
CA LYS A 144 19.56 -9.74 23.31
C LYS A 144 19.88 -8.63 24.30
N LEU A 145 18.89 -7.81 24.68
CA LEU A 145 19.08 -6.77 25.68
C LEU A 145 18.91 -7.36 27.08
N LYS A 146 19.62 -6.83 28.08
CA LYS A 146 19.66 -7.39 29.45
C LYS A 146 18.27 -7.57 30.11
N ASN A 147 17.27 -6.80 29.70
CA ASN A 147 15.92 -6.80 30.26
C ASN A 147 14.84 -7.23 29.26
N ASP A 148 15.23 -7.74 28.09
CA ASP A 148 14.30 -8.14 27.03
C ASP A 148 14.71 -9.51 26.48
N GLU A 149 13.82 -10.49 26.55
CA GLU A 149 14.05 -11.82 25.99
C GLU A 149 14.07 -11.77 24.45
N ALA A 150 13.45 -10.75 23.85
CA ALA A 150 13.40 -10.60 22.41
C ALA A 150 14.76 -10.16 21.83
N GLU A 151 15.19 -10.88 20.78
CA GLU A 151 16.31 -10.45 19.95
C GLU A 151 15.90 -9.27 19.08
N ARG A 152 16.73 -8.22 19.07
CA ARG A 152 16.50 -7.03 18.25
C ARG A 152 17.66 -6.80 17.28
N PRO A 153 17.39 -6.38 16.03
CA PRO A 153 18.43 -6.01 15.09
C PRO A 153 19.08 -4.68 15.51
N ILE A 154 20.40 -4.68 15.62
CA ILE A 154 21.22 -3.47 15.76
C ILE A 154 21.95 -3.24 14.44
N TYR A 155 21.69 -2.09 13.85
CA TYR A 155 22.34 -1.62 12.64
C TYR A 155 23.53 -0.74 13.00
N PHE A 156 24.65 -0.92 12.30
CA PHE A 156 25.85 -0.11 12.50
C PHE A 156 26.69 -0.05 11.22
N PHE A 157 27.43 1.05 11.06
CA PHE A 157 28.34 1.22 9.94
C PHE A 157 29.77 0.82 10.32
N SER A 158 30.48 0.18 9.39
CA SER A 158 31.90 -0.16 9.56
C SER A 158 32.66 -0.02 8.25
N LYS A 159 33.91 0.49 8.32
CA LYS A 159 34.84 0.52 7.17
C LYS A 159 35.51 -0.83 6.90
N LYS A 160 35.64 -1.66 7.94
CA LYS A 160 36.25 -3.00 7.86
C LYS A 160 35.19 -4.06 8.16
N ILE A 161 35.42 -5.29 7.70
CA ILE A 161 34.54 -6.42 8.01
C ILE A 161 34.56 -6.64 9.54
N PRO A 162 33.42 -6.45 10.23
CA PRO A 162 33.36 -6.57 11.69
C PRO A 162 33.42 -8.04 12.12
N LYS A 163 33.78 -8.29 13.38
CA LYS A 163 33.74 -9.63 13.98
C LYS A 163 32.31 -10.21 14.06
N SER A 164 31.30 -9.35 14.10
CA SER A 164 29.89 -9.72 14.20
C SER A 164 29.05 -8.88 13.26
N GLY A 165 28.04 -9.48 12.63
CA GLY A 165 27.05 -8.79 11.81
C GLY A 165 27.19 -9.12 10.32
N THR A 166 26.06 -9.08 9.62
CA THR A 166 26.00 -9.32 8.17
C THR A 166 25.76 -8.01 7.43
N PRO A 167 26.45 -7.77 6.29
CA PRO A 167 26.12 -6.64 5.43
C PRO A 167 24.64 -6.64 5.08
N THR A 168 24.00 -5.47 5.06
CA THR A 168 22.56 -5.36 4.87
C THR A 168 22.18 -4.15 4.00
N ALA A 169 20.99 -4.21 3.42
CA ALA A 169 20.36 -3.05 2.81
C ALA A 169 19.88 -2.04 3.85
N MET A 170 19.64 -0.80 3.40
CA MET A 170 19.09 0.24 4.25
C MET A 170 17.68 -0.16 4.70
N PRO A 171 17.38 -0.20 6.01
CA PRO A 171 16.04 -0.55 6.47
C PRO A 171 15.03 0.54 6.10
N GLU A 172 13.80 0.13 5.81
CA GLU A 172 12.71 1.04 5.46
C GLU A 172 12.44 2.06 6.57
N GLY A 173 12.25 3.32 6.17
CA GLY A 173 11.99 4.41 7.10
C GLY A 173 13.23 4.91 7.86
N TYR A 174 14.44 4.63 7.35
CA TYR A 174 15.68 5.21 7.87
C TYR A 174 16.46 5.96 6.77
N GLU A 175 17.16 7.00 7.19
CA GLU A 175 18.13 7.79 6.41
C GLU A 175 19.49 7.74 7.12
N VAL A 176 20.54 8.18 6.43
CA VAL A 176 21.90 8.25 7.00
C VAL A 176 22.16 9.64 7.54
N GLY A 177 22.38 9.75 8.85
CA GLY A 177 22.95 10.93 9.49
C GLY A 177 24.46 10.81 9.66
N ILE A 178 25.18 11.93 9.76
CA ILE A 178 26.61 11.96 10.06
C ILE A 178 26.80 12.56 11.44
N ASN A 179 27.55 11.87 12.32
CA ASN A 179 27.95 12.45 13.60
C ASN A 179 29.02 13.53 13.36
N GLU A 180 28.72 14.78 13.70
CA GLU A 180 29.62 15.92 13.46
C GLU A 180 31.02 15.74 14.06
N ARG A 181 31.12 15.11 15.24
CA ARG A 181 32.40 14.95 15.95
C ARG A 181 33.27 13.84 15.36
N SER A 182 32.68 12.68 15.08
CA SER A 182 33.43 11.49 14.62
C SER A 182 33.43 11.30 13.11
N ARG A 183 32.58 12.04 12.38
CA ARG A 183 32.25 11.82 10.97
C ARG A 183 31.76 10.40 10.66
N MET A 184 31.28 9.68 11.68
CA MET A 184 30.75 8.32 11.53
C MET A 184 29.29 8.40 11.08
N PRO A 185 28.89 7.70 10.01
CA PRO A 185 27.49 7.60 9.63
C PRO A 185 26.71 6.77 10.65
N TYR A 186 25.46 7.14 10.86
CA TYR A 186 24.52 6.42 11.71
C TYR A 186 23.13 6.42 11.05
N LEU A 187 22.33 5.40 11.35
CA LEU A 187 20.95 5.37 10.88
C LEU A 187 20.07 6.28 11.72
N GLN A 188 19.35 7.17 11.05
CA GLN A 188 18.35 8.07 11.60
C GLN A 188 16.98 7.67 11.06
N LYS A 189 15.95 7.61 11.90
CA LYS A 189 14.60 7.26 11.42
C LYS A 189 14.02 8.45 10.64
N ILE A 190 13.60 8.22 9.39
CA ILE A 190 12.92 9.23 8.55
C ILE A 190 11.65 9.65 9.26
N GLY A 191 11.40 10.97 9.27
CA GLY A 191 10.22 11.52 9.93
C GLY A 191 10.27 11.40 11.46
N LYS A 192 11.47 11.29 12.06
CA LYS A 192 11.62 11.56 13.50
C LYS A 192 11.08 12.97 13.71
N PRO A 193 9.97 13.12 14.44
CA PRO A 193 9.25 14.37 14.41
C PRO A 193 10.13 15.46 14.99
N GLU A 194 10.27 16.57 14.27
CA GLU A 194 11.15 17.67 14.67
C GLU A 194 10.83 18.10 16.10
N VAL A 195 11.86 18.12 16.93
CA VAL A 195 11.75 18.54 18.31
C VAL A 195 11.32 19.99 18.34
N TYR A 196 10.14 20.25 18.90
CA TYR A 196 9.62 21.61 18.92
C TYR A 196 10.33 22.45 20.00
N LYS A 197 10.87 23.60 19.59
CA LYS A 197 11.50 24.58 20.48
C LYS A 197 10.74 25.91 20.43
N TYR A 198 10.56 26.53 21.59
CA TYR A 198 9.99 27.87 21.75
C TYR A 198 10.96 28.74 22.55
N GLY A 199 11.76 29.55 21.83
CA GLY A 199 12.86 30.28 22.43
C GLY A 199 13.84 29.34 23.14
N LYS A 200 14.04 29.52 24.44
CA LYS A 200 14.90 28.66 25.29
C LYS A 200 14.25 27.37 25.77
N TYR A 201 12.96 27.13 25.47
CA TYR A 201 12.23 25.97 25.95
C TYR A 201 12.12 24.89 24.88
N THR A 202 12.29 23.63 25.28
CA THR A 202 12.05 22.45 24.43
C THR A 202 10.80 21.72 24.91
N LEU A 203 9.98 21.23 23.99
CA LEU A 203 8.79 20.43 24.30
C LEU A 203 9.18 18.97 24.60
N TYR A 204 8.70 18.46 25.72
CA TYR A 204 8.88 17.08 26.16
C TYR A 204 7.52 16.41 26.37
N THR A 205 7.46 15.10 26.16
CA THR A 205 6.33 14.24 26.50
C THR A 205 6.75 13.17 27.51
N ARG A 206 5.86 12.84 28.44
CA ARG A 206 6.02 11.66 29.31
C ARG A 206 4.67 11.06 29.65
N LYS A 207 4.64 9.73 29.80
CA LYS A 207 3.48 9.01 30.34
C LYS A 207 3.37 9.22 31.84
N VAL A 208 2.19 9.55 32.31
CA VAL A 208 1.87 9.64 33.74
C VAL A 208 0.62 8.82 34.02
N LYS A 209 0.65 8.04 35.09
CA LYS A 209 -0.49 7.27 35.58
C LYS A 209 -1.35 8.15 36.47
N LEU A 210 -2.62 8.37 36.10
CA LEU A 210 -3.57 9.12 36.92
C LEU A 210 -4.07 8.28 38.11
N VAL A 211 -4.68 8.91 39.11
CA VAL A 211 -5.23 8.25 40.32
C VAL A 211 -6.18 7.11 39.97
N ARG A 212 -6.95 7.23 38.88
CA ARG A 212 -7.86 6.19 38.37
C ARG A 212 -7.18 5.11 37.50
N GLY A 213 -5.85 5.01 37.54
CA GLY A 213 -5.07 4.00 36.82
C GLY A 213 -4.83 4.27 35.32
N LYS A 214 -5.56 5.21 34.69
CA LYS A 214 -5.39 5.56 33.27
C LYS A 214 -4.04 6.23 33.03
N GLU A 215 -3.28 5.73 32.06
CA GLU A 215 -2.07 6.39 31.56
C GLU A 215 -2.43 7.50 30.58
N VAL A 216 -1.82 8.67 30.76
CA VAL A 216 -2.00 9.83 29.88
C VAL A 216 -0.64 10.41 29.56
N ASP A 217 -0.42 10.74 28.28
CA ASP A 217 0.73 11.50 27.84
C ASP A 217 0.56 12.96 28.26
N ILE A 218 1.48 13.45 29.08
CA ILE A 218 1.55 14.86 29.41
C ILE A 218 2.66 15.52 28.61
N TYR A 219 2.36 16.70 28.09
CA TYR A 219 3.28 17.52 27.32
C TYR A 219 3.67 18.74 28.16
N PHE A 220 4.96 19.01 28.24
CA PHE A 220 5.47 20.14 29.01
C PHE A 220 6.71 20.75 28.39
N PHE A 221 6.86 22.06 28.55
CA PHE A 221 8.03 22.80 28.10
C PHE A 221 9.06 22.87 29.22
N SER A 222 10.34 22.67 28.89
CA SER A 222 11.45 22.82 29.84
C SER A 222 12.64 23.50 29.18
N SER A 223 13.28 24.42 29.89
CA SER A 223 14.51 25.09 29.44
C SER A 223 15.77 24.26 29.67
N ARG A 224 15.70 23.27 30.56
CA ARG A 224 16.77 22.32 30.87
C ARG A 224 16.30 20.90 30.55
N LYS A 225 17.23 19.95 30.41
CA LYS A 225 16.90 18.54 30.24
C LYS A 225 16.20 18.02 31.51
N PRO A 226 14.92 17.61 31.44
CA PRO A 226 14.18 17.15 32.61
C PRO A 226 14.67 15.77 33.07
N LYS A 227 14.34 15.39 34.32
CA LYS A 227 14.64 14.05 34.86
C LYS A 227 13.88 12.94 34.11
N SER A 228 12.70 13.24 33.57
CA SER A 228 11.88 12.32 32.79
C SER A 228 11.26 13.01 31.58
N GLY A 229 11.00 12.23 30.53
CA GLY A 229 10.37 12.67 29.29
C GLY A 229 11.29 12.64 28.08
N THR A 230 10.70 12.45 26.91
CA THR A 230 11.36 12.46 25.61
C THR A 230 10.99 13.71 24.84
N GLN A 231 11.93 14.27 24.07
CA GLN A 231 11.66 15.42 23.21
C GLN A 231 10.65 15.03 22.13
N CYS A 232 9.69 15.91 21.83
CA CYS A 232 8.60 15.62 20.90
C CYS A 232 8.18 16.86 20.07
N PRO A 233 7.49 16.65 18.94
CA PRO A 233 6.87 17.73 18.18
C PRO A 233 5.63 18.25 18.90
N ILE A 234 5.04 19.32 18.37
CA ILE A 234 3.69 19.72 18.77
C ILE A 234 2.70 18.61 18.39
N PRO A 235 1.90 18.08 19.34
CA PRO A 235 0.86 17.12 19.04
C PRO A 235 -0.23 17.74 18.16
N GLU A 236 -0.81 16.92 17.27
CA GLU A 236 -1.83 17.39 16.34
C GLU A 236 -3.04 18.00 17.06
N GLY A 237 -3.52 19.15 16.56
CA GLY A 237 -4.63 19.88 17.17
C GLY A 237 -4.27 20.76 18.37
N TYR A 238 -2.98 20.91 18.70
CA TYR A 238 -2.50 21.86 19.69
C TYR A 238 -1.76 23.03 19.06
N GLU A 239 -1.73 24.15 19.77
CA GLU A 239 -0.92 25.32 19.47
C GLU A 239 -0.25 25.82 20.76
N VAL A 240 0.82 26.60 20.62
CA VAL A 240 1.61 27.10 21.75
C VAL A 240 1.08 28.45 22.18
N GLY A 241 0.68 28.56 23.45
CA GLY A 241 0.40 29.82 24.12
C GLY A 241 1.52 30.19 25.08
N VAL A 242 1.62 31.47 25.45
CA VAL A 242 2.55 31.94 26.47
C VAL A 242 1.75 32.47 27.65
N SER A 243 2.05 32.01 28.86
CA SER A 243 1.38 32.46 30.08
C SER A 243 1.77 33.90 30.39
N LYS A 244 0.79 34.81 30.53
CA LYS A 244 1.06 36.23 30.84
C LYS A 244 1.77 36.45 32.17
N ARG A 245 1.57 35.55 33.15
CA ARG A 245 2.13 35.69 34.50
C ARG A 245 3.59 35.25 34.58
N SER A 246 3.94 34.17 33.89
CA SER A 246 5.26 33.52 34.03
C SER A 246 6.11 33.55 32.76
N ASN A 247 5.57 34.01 31.64
CA ASN A 247 6.15 33.89 30.30
C ASN A 247 6.53 32.45 29.91
N MET A 248 5.94 31.45 30.56
CA MET A 248 6.20 30.04 30.25
C MET A 248 5.30 29.59 29.09
N PRO A 249 5.87 28.96 28.05
CA PRO A 249 5.07 28.38 26.97
C PRO A 249 4.27 27.17 27.47
N PHE A 250 3.05 27.04 26.97
CA PHE A 250 2.15 25.93 27.27
C PHE A 250 1.37 25.52 26.02
N LEU A 251 0.97 24.26 25.94
CA LEU A 251 0.11 23.79 24.85
C LEU A 251 -1.36 24.08 25.16
N ARG A 252 -2.07 24.63 24.20
CA ARG A 252 -3.53 24.80 24.23
C ARG A 252 -4.15 24.15 23.00
N LYS A 253 -5.37 23.62 23.13
CA LYS A 253 -6.07 23.04 21.98
C LYS A 253 -6.43 24.13 20.97
N LYS A 254 -6.13 23.90 19.70
CA LYS A 254 -6.51 24.78 18.59
C LYS A 254 -8.03 24.84 18.53
N LYS A 255 -8.62 26.04 18.58
CA LYS A 255 -10.07 26.20 18.41
C LYS A 255 -10.42 25.75 16.98
N SER A 256 -11.07 24.59 16.84
CA SER A 256 -11.55 24.15 15.53
C SER A 256 -12.64 25.11 15.07
N LYS A 257 -12.43 25.81 13.95
CA LYS A 257 -13.43 26.73 13.35
C LYS A 257 -14.72 26.01 12.86
N LYS A 258 -14.90 24.72 13.16
CA LYS A 258 -15.94 23.84 12.60
C LYS A 258 -17.37 24.11 13.09
N THR A 259 -17.59 24.98 14.07
CA THR A 259 -18.94 25.17 14.66
C THR A 259 -19.77 26.25 13.96
N VAL A 260 -19.20 27.04 13.04
CA VAL A 260 -19.97 28.11 12.36
C VAL A 260 -20.62 27.60 11.07
N THR A 261 -19.94 26.80 10.26
CA THR A 261 -20.41 26.42 8.92
C THR A 261 -21.51 25.36 8.89
N LYS A 262 -21.61 24.47 9.88
CA LYS A 262 -22.56 23.35 9.84
C LYS A 262 -24.02 23.73 10.15
N LYS A 263 -24.26 24.93 10.68
CA LYS A 263 -25.61 25.41 10.99
C LYS A 263 -26.25 26.14 9.79
N GLU A 264 -25.46 26.68 8.89
CA GLU A 264 -25.93 27.39 7.69
C GLU A 264 -26.28 26.41 6.56
N GLU A 265 -25.46 25.38 6.31
CA GLU A 265 -25.72 24.36 5.27
C GLU A 265 -27.02 23.57 5.52
N LYS A 266 -27.34 23.27 6.79
CA LYS A 266 -28.54 22.46 7.12
C LYS A 266 -29.85 23.26 6.98
N VAL A 267 -29.81 24.58 7.11
CA VAL A 267 -30.99 25.45 6.93
C VAL A 267 -31.30 25.63 5.44
N GLU A 268 -30.29 25.71 4.58
CA GLU A 268 -30.49 25.90 3.14
C GLU A 268 -31.04 24.64 2.44
N GLU A 269 -30.67 23.45 2.94
CA GLU A 269 -31.15 22.17 2.38
C GLU A 269 -32.61 21.87 2.76
N ASP A 270 -33.04 22.23 3.99
CA ASP A 270 -34.43 22.08 4.43
C ASP A 270 -35.38 23.10 3.76
N ILE A 271 -34.90 24.29 3.39
CA ILE A 271 -35.69 25.29 2.63
C ILE A 271 -35.95 24.84 1.18
N LYS A 272 -35.02 24.10 0.57
CA LYS A 272 -35.18 23.56 -0.80
C LYS A 272 -36.17 22.39 -0.88
N LYS A 273 -36.43 21.67 0.21
CA LYS A 273 -37.21 20.41 0.19
C LYS A 273 -38.71 20.54 0.47
N LYS A 274 -39.24 21.68 0.95
CA LYS A 274 -40.65 21.76 1.42
C LYS A 274 -41.51 22.92 0.95
N SER A 275 -41.04 23.84 0.10
CA SER A 275 -41.92 24.88 -0.44
C SER A 275 -42.48 24.46 -1.81
N PRO A 276 -43.79 24.16 -1.93
CA PRO A 276 -44.38 23.81 -3.21
C PRO A 276 -44.11 24.95 -4.22
N ASN A 277 -43.72 24.59 -5.44
CA ASN A 277 -43.51 25.55 -6.52
C ASN A 277 -44.86 26.18 -6.86
N VAL A 278 -45.13 27.36 -6.30
CA VAL A 278 -46.37 28.11 -6.53
C VAL A 278 -46.03 29.49 -7.08
N VAL A 279 -46.77 29.90 -8.11
CA VAL A 279 -46.73 31.24 -8.69
C VAL A 279 -48.01 31.96 -8.31
N TYR A 280 -47.87 33.10 -7.65
CA TYR A 280 -49.00 33.90 -7.18
C TYR A 280 -49.24 35.07 -8.12
N VAL A 281 -50.51 35.28 -8.45
CA VAL A 281 -51.01 36.47 -9.15
C VAL A 281 -51.78 37.31 -8.14
N VAL A 282 -51.21 38.43 -7.72
CA VAL A 282 -51.68 39.23 -6.58
C VAL A 282 -51.99 40.63 -7.07
N SER A 283 -53.09 41.23 -6.61
CA SER A 283 -53.33 42.65 -6.86
C SER A 283 -52.40 43.47 -5.97
N LYS A 284 -51.78 44.51 -6.53
CA LYS A 284 -50.90 45.43 -5.80
C LYS A 284 -51.46 46.85 -5.91
N PRO A 285 -52.65 47.12 -5.34
CA PRO A 285 -53.20 48.47 -5.38
C PRO A 285 -52.27 49.42 -4.62
N GLN A 286 -51.98 50.59 -5.21
CA GLN A 286 -51.35 51.68 -4.47
C GLN A 286 -52.39 52.34 -3.54
N PRO A 287 -51.99 52.89 -2.38
CA PRO A 287 -52.90 53.61 -1.51
C PRO A 287 -53.60 54.74 -2.30
N GLY A 288 -54.93 54.64 -2.47
CA GLY A 288 -55.74 55.60 -3.23
C GLY A 288 -56.25 55.11 -4.60
N GLU A 289 -55.76 53.98 -5.12
CA GLU A 289 -56.27 53.38 -6.36
C GLU A 289 -57.14 52.15 -6.08
N VAL A 290 -58.35 52.14 -6.64
CA VAL A 290 -59.32 51.07 -6.36
C VAL A 290 -59.10 49.83 -7.25
N ARG A 291 -58.46 49.96 -8.42
CA ARG A 291 -58.20 48.85 -9.38
C ARG A 291 -57.11 49.25 -10.38
N GLY A 292 -56.04 48.46 -10.54
CA GLY A 292 -55.05 48.75 -11.58
C GLY A 292 -53.95 47.71 -11.79
N ASP A 293 -53.14 47.41 -10.78
CA ASP A 293 -51.91 46.67 -11.02
C ASP A 293 -51.92 45.24 -10.45
N TRP A 294 -51.60 44.28 -11.32
CA TRP A 294 -51.42 42.87 -10.99
C TRP A 294 -49.94 42.49 -11.05
N ALA A 295 -49.45 41.84 -10.01
CA ALA A 295 -48.07 41.36 -9.93
C ALA A 295 -48.02 39.84 -9.95
N VAL A 296 -47.10 39.29 -10.76
CA VAL A 296 -46.78 37.86 -10.75
C VAL A 296 -45.55 37.65 -9.87
N ARG A 297 -45.67 36.86 -8.81
CA ARG A 297 -44.59 36.63 -7.84
C ARG A 297 -44.45 35.17 -7.42
N SER A 298 -43.25 34.77 -7.01
CA SER A 298 -42.98 33.45 -6.41
C SER A 298 -41.77 33.56 -5.49
N ARG A 299 -41.82 32.93 -4.32
CA ARG A 299 -40.74 32.90 -3.31
C ARG A 299 -40.17 34.29 -2.98
N GLY A 300 -41.04 35.27 -2.77
CA GLY A 300 -40.67 36.65 -2.43
C GLY A 300 -40.14 37.50 -3.60
N LYS A 301 -39.94 36.92 -4.79
CA LYS A 301 -39.49 37.65 -5.98
C LYS A 301 -40.67 37.99 -6.90
N ILE A 302 -40.72 39.24 -7.35
CA ILE A 302 -41.67 39.70 -8.38
C ILE A 302 -41.04 39.45 -9.76
N PHE A 303 -41.79 38.82 -10.66
CA PHE A 303 -41.33 38.53 -12.03
C PHE A 303 -41.79 39.60 -13.02
N SER A 304 -43.02 40.11 -12.85
CA SER A 304 -43.61 41.04 -13.80
C SER A 304 -44.81 41.78 -13.21
N HIS A 305 -45.07 42.98 -13.72
CA HIS A 305 -46.24 43.81 -13.43
C HIS A 305 -47.12 43.93 -14.67
N HIS A 306 -48.44 43.96 -14.47
CA HIS A 306 -49.42 43.95 -15.54
C HIS A 306 -50.64 44.79 -15.17
N LYS A 307 -51.14 45.58 -16.13
CA LYS A 307 -52.32 46.44 -15.95
C LYS A 307 -53.65 45.67 -15.84
N THR A 308 -53.69 44.40 -16.25
CA THR A 308 -54.93 43.61 -16.24
C THR A 308 -54.72 42.23 -15.63
N LYS A 309 -55.75 41.71 -14.95
CA LYS A 309 -55.74 40.37 -14.35
C LYS A 309 -55.42 39.28 -15.39
N ALA A 310 -56.02 39.40 -16.58
CA ALA A 310 -55.86 38.43 -17.66
C ALA A 310 -54.41 38.35 -18.19
N THR A 311 -53.74 39.50 -18.33
CA THR A 311 -52.33 39.54 -18.78
C THR A 311 -51.39 38.96 -17.72
N ALA A 312 -51.61 39.28 -16.44
CA ALA A 312 -50.88 38.67 -15.33
C ALA A 312 -51.04 37.15 -15.26
N ILE A 313 -52.27 36.63 -15.43
CA ILE A 313 -52.53 35.18 -15.44
C ILE A 313 -51.82 34.50 -16.62
N LYS A 314 -51.81 35.13 -17.81
CA LYS A 314 -51.12 34.60 -18.99
C LYS A 314 -49.61 34.48 -18.75
N GLU A 315 -49.00 35.50 -18.15
CA GLU A 315 -47.56 35.47 -17.84
C GLU A 315 -47.24 34.48 -16.71
N ALA A 316 -48.08 34.43 -15.67
CA ALA A 316 -47.97 33.44 -14.61
C ALA A 316 -48.04 32.01 -15.14
N ARG A 317 -48.91 31.72 -16.12
CA ARG A 317 -48.97 30.42 -16.81
C ARG A 317 -47.67 30.07 -17.54
N LYS A 318 -47.05 31.04 -18.21
CA LYS A 318 -45.77 30.85 -18.91
C LYS A 318 -44.66 30.50 -17.93
N ILE A 319 -44.55 31.25 -16.84
CA ILE A 319 -43.56 31.01 -15.78
C ILE A 319 -43.83 29.68 -15.07
N ALA A 320 -45.10 29.38 -14.78
CA ALA A 320 -45.49 28.15 -14.12
C ALA A 320 -45.20 26.91 -14.99
N LYS A 321 -45.40 27.00 -16.31
CA LYS A 321 -45.05 25.93 -17.25
C LYS A 321 -43.54 25.65 -17.26
N GLN A 322 -42.72 26.70 -17.23
CA GLN A 322 -41.26 26.57 -17.19
C GLN A 322 -40.76 25.95 -15.87
N ARG A 323 -41.49 26.12 -14.77
CA ARG A 323 -41.07 25.74 -13.40
C ARG A 323 -41.83 24.57 -12.81
N ASP A 324 -42.70 23.93 -13.60
CA ASP A 324 -43.69 22.94 -13.16
C ASP A 324 -44.47 23.36 -11.90
N ALA A 325 -44.89 24.62 -11.86
CA ALA A 325 -45.52 25.25 -10.70
C ALA A 325 -47.05 25.33 -10.82
N THR A 326 -47.73 25.43 -9.69
CA THR A 326 -49.18 25.71 -9.63
C THR A 326 -49.42 27.22 -9.62
N VAL A 327 -50.41 27.72 -10.36
CA VAL A 327 -50.77 29.15 -10.33
C VAL A 327 -51.90 29.37 -9.35
N LEU A 328 -51.70 30.27 -8.37
CA LEU A 328 -52.74 30.77 -7.47
C LEU A 328 -53.08 32.21 -7.81
N VAL A 329 -54.36 32.50 -7.98
CA VAL A 329 -54.84 33.83 -8.37
C VAL A 329 -55.63 34.43 -7.22
N GLN A 330 -55.29 35.65 -6.83
CA GLN A 330 -55.99 36.35 -5.78
C GLN A 330 -57.38 36.81 -6.25
N ASN A 331 -58.37 36.58 -5.39
CA ASN A 331 -59.74 37.03 -5.50
C ASN A 331 -59.87 38.45 -4.95
N THR A 332 -61.01 39.10 -5.19
CA THR A 332 -61.26 40.49 -4.77
C THR A 332 -61.38 40.66 -3.26
N ASP A 333 -61.73 39.59 -2.54
CA ASP A 333 -61.78 39.48 -1.08
C ASP A 333 -60.41 39.22 -0.44
N GLY A 334 -59.35 39.08 -1.25
CA GLY A 334 -57.99 38.79 -0.80
C GLY A 334 -57.65 37.31 -0.67
N THR A 335 -58.62 36.39 -0.85
CA THR A 335 -58.38 34.93 -0.85
C THR A 335 -57.74 34.46 -2.16
N PHE A 336 -57.27 33.21 -2.24
CA PHE A 336 -56.73 32.63 -3.48
C PHE A 336 -57.69 31.58 -4.04
N SER A 337 -57.87 31.58 -5.36
CA SER A 337 -58.64 30.55 -6.06
C SER A 337 -57.96 29.18 -5.99
N ASP A 338 -58.75 28.11 -6.15
CA ASP A 338 -58.23 26.75 -6.35
C ASP A 338 -57.20 26.76 -7.49
N GLY A 339 -55.95 26.45 -7.15
CA GLY A 339 -54.85 26.59 -8.07
C GLY A 339 -55.00 25.69 -9.28
N PHE A 340 -54.57 26.16 -10.44
CA PHE A 340 -54.57 25.33 -11.64
C PHE A 340 -53.14 25.08 -12.12
N LYS A 341 -52.86 23.84 -12.52
CA LYS A 341 -51.60 23.45 -13.14
C LYS A 341 -51.76 23.54 -14.67
N PRO A 342 -50.92 24.32 -15.38
CA PRO A 342 -51.03 24.42 -16.83
C PRO A 342 -50.79 23.04 -17.48
N ARG A 343 -51.71 22.59 -18.34
CA ARG A 343 -51.56 21.32 -19.07
C ARG A 343 -50.31 21.38 -19.95
N LYS A 344 -49.48 20.33 -19.93
CA LYS A 344 -48.41 20.14 -20.92
C LYS A 344 -49.10 19.89 -22.27
N LYS A 345 -48.77 20.70 -23.27
CA LYS A 345 -49.20 20.47 -24.66
C LYS A 345 -48.31 19.41 -25.26
#